data_AF-A0A9N9T9X0-F1
#
_entry.id   AF-A0A9N9T9X0-F1
#
_cell.length_a   1.000
_cell.length_b   1.000
_cell.length_c   1.000
_cell.angle_alpha   90.00
_cell.angle_beta   90.00
_cell.angle_gamma   90.00
#
_symmetry.space_group_name_H-M   'P 1'
#
loop_
_entity.id
_entity.type
_entity.pdbx_description
1 polymer ?
#
loop_
_entity_poly.entity_id
_entity_poly.type
_entity_poly.pdbx_seq_one_letter_code
_entity_poly.pdbx_strand_id
1 'polypeptide(L)'
;MTTDFFSSSEDDLPIRLFVKPFQLIFARKGRGSLWPALKLGKSVNSEEGYRVYYFRNKNTCDAKVENVISDFSFLIDEEVSFKCDGVKKGIIRRIEEKNVVPHFFITGHKNKLYKVLYNDVYLNQRQARYLLKKYSVKNCDVDFNDF
;
A
#
# COMPACT_ATOMS: atom_id res chain seq x y z
N MET A 1 -51.18 36.82 -22.00
CA MET A 1 -50.74 35.46 -21.61
C MET A 1 -49.45 35.18 -22.35
N THR A 2 -48.33 35.41 -21.67
CA THR A 2 -46.96 35.14 -22.12
C THR A 2 -46.16 34.89 -20.85
N THR A 3 -45.90 33.62 -20.57
CA THR A 3 -45.10 33.16 -19.44
C THR A 3 -43.68 32.95 -19.94
N ASP A 4 -42.77 33.83 -19.54
CA ASP A 4 -41.33 33.58 -19.63
C ASP A 4 -40.69 34.10 -18.35
N PHE A 5 -39.86 33.24 -17.75
CA PHE A 5 -38.67 33.50 -16.92
C PHE A 5 -38.53 32.41 -15.83
N PHE A 6 -38.05 31.24 -16.25
CA PHE A 6 -37.16 30.42 -15.43
C PHE A 6 -36.01 29.97 -16.33
N SER A 7 -34.92 30.73 -16.31
CA SER A 7 -33.61 30.28 -16.74
C SER A 7 -32.85 29.89 -15.47
N SER A 8 -32.97 28.63 -15.06
CA SER A 8 -32.02 28.02 -14.15
C SER A 8 -30.92 27.39 -15.01
N SER A 9 -29.86 28.14 -15.28
CA SER A 9 -28.58 27.54 -15.64
C SER A 9 -28.05 26.87 -14.37
N GLU A 10 -28.48 25.63 -14.14
CA GLU A 10 -27.78 24.71 -13.27
C GLU A 10 -26.41 24.48 -13.92
N ASP A 11 -25.41 25.22 -13.43
CA ASP A 11 -24.02 24.92 -13.69
C ASP A 11 -23.73 23.54 -13.09
N ASP A 12 -23.96 22.51 -13.91
CA ASP A 12 -23.49 21.15 -13.75
C ASP A 12 -21.96 21.15 -13.74
N LEU A 13 -21.36 21.50 -12.60
CA LEU A 13 -19.98 21.17 -12.34
C LEU A 13 -19.93 19.69 -11.95
N PRO A 14 -19.31 18.80 -12.76
CA PRO A 14 -19.07 17.45 -12.30
C PRO A 14 -18.02 17.54 -11.19
N ILE A 15 -18.46 17.54 -9.93
CA ILE A 15 -17.59 17.23 -8.79
C ILE A 15 -17.28 15.73 -8.88
N ARG A 16 -16.44 15.37 -9.85
CA ARG A 16 -15.67 14.12 -9.86
C ARG A 16 -14.26 14.40 -9.40
N LEU A 17 -14.13 14.98 -8.20
CA LEU A 17 -12.90 14.86 -7.43
C LEU A 17 -12.89 13.50 -6.71
N PHE A 18 -12.90 12.41 -7.48
CA PHE A 18 -12.48 11.10 -6.99
C PHE A 18 -10.94 11.07 -6.94
N VAL A 19 -10.35 11.98 -6.17
CA VAL A 19 -8.95 11.85 -5.78
C VAL A 19 -8.95 10.72 -4.75
N LYS A 20 -8.46 9.52 -5.10
CA LYS A 20 -8.05 8.55 -4.08
C LYS A 20 -6.95 9.27 -3.28
N PRO A 21 -7.21 9.86 -2.10
CA PRO A 21 -6.32 10.90 -1.60
C PRO A 21 -5.05 10.32 -0.99
N PHE A 22 -5.02 9.00 -0.80
CA PHE A 22 -3.91 8.32 -0.18
C PHE A 22 -3.91 6.83 -0.56
N GLN A 23 -2.72 6.28 -0.78
CA GLN A 23 -2.51 4.85 -0.98
C GLN A 23 -1.65 4.33 0.16
N LEU A 24 -2.16 3.33 0.89
CA LEU A 24 -1.37 2.61 1.89
C LEU A 24 -0.38 1.69 1.17
N ILE A 25 0.86 1.67 1.65
CA ILE A 25 1.96 0.91 1.05
C ILE A 25 2.88 0.35 2.13
N PHE A 26 3.62 -0.71 1.84
CA PHE A 26 4.78 -1.07 2.65
C PHE A 26 6.02 -0.42 2.03
N ALA A 27 6.77 0.35 2.81
CA ALA A 27 7.97 1.05 2.33
C ALA A 27 9.14 0.88 3.30
N ARG A 28 10.38 0.97 2.79
CA ARG A 28 11.59 0.95 3.62
C ARG A 28 12.51 2.10 3.28
N LYS A 29 13.22 2.59 4.29
CA LYS A 29 14.35 3.50 4.11
C LYS A 29 15.64 2.67 4.06
N GLY A 30 16.35 2.69 2.93
CA GLY A 30 17.58 1.91 2.73
C GLY A 30 17.36 0.39 2.80
N ARG A 31 18.29 -0.34 3.43
CA ARG A 31 18.27 -1.83 3.50
C ARG A 31 17.46 -2.39 4.68
N GLY A 32 16.57 -1.59 5.27
CA GLY A 32 15.83 -1.94 6.49
C GLY A 32 14.62 -2.85 6.27
N SER A 33 13.79 -2.93 7.31
CA SER A 33 12.46 -3.56 7.27
C SER A 33 11.49 -2.70 6.46
N LEU A 34 10.50 -3.32 5.80
CA LEU A 34 9.38 -2.60 5.20
C LEU A 34 8.32 -2.36 6.27
N TRP A 35 7.97 -1.10 6.46
CA TRP A 35 6.99 -0.66 7.44
C TRP A 35 5.73 -0.13 6.73
N PRO A 36 4.57 -0.21 7.41
CA PRO A 36 3.38 0.52 7.02
C PRO A 36 3.70 2.00 6.77
N ALA A 37 3.21 2.52 5.66
CA ALA A 37 3.41 3.90 5.24
C ALA A 37 2.30 4.38 4.30
N LEU A 38 2.21 5.71 4.13
CA LEU A 38 1.27 6.39 3.27
C LEU A 38 2.00 7.00 2.07
N LYS A 39 1.60 6.66 0.85
CA LYS A 39 2.07 7.35 -0.36
C LYS A 39 1.35 8.69 -0.49
N LEU A 40 2.11 9.77 -0.44
CA LEU A 40 1.62 11.15 -0.56
C LEU A 40 1.67 11.66 -2.01
N GLY A 41 2.53 11.09 -2.85
CA GLY A 41 2.71 11.53 -4.24
C GLY A 41 4.02 11.05 -4.84
N LYS A 42 4.45 11.71 -5.92
CA LYS A 42 5.76 11.48 -6.55
C LYS A 42 6.89 11.98 -5.64
N SER A 43 8.04 11.34 -5.71
CA SER A 43 9.25 11.75 -5.01
C SER A 43 9.72 13.13 -5.50
N VAL A 44 10.35 13.91 -4.62
CA VAL A 44 10.92 15.22 -4.97
C VAL A 44 12.34 15.05 -5.53
N ASN A 45 13.06 14.03 -5.06
CA ASN A 45 14.49 13.84 -5.35
C ASN A 45 14.79 12.68 -6.31
N SER A 46 13.78 12.06 -6.93
CA SER A 46 13.96 10.89 -7.79
C SER A 46 12.75 10.72 -8.71
N GLU A 47 13.01 10.54 -10.01
CA GLU A 47 11.97 10.31 -11.03
C GLU A 47 11.19 9.01 -10.77
N GLU A 48 11.87 7.98 -10.25
CA GLU A 48 11.31 6.65 -9.96
C GLU A 48 11.08 6.42 -8.47
N GLY A 49 10.42 7.37 -7.81
CA GLY A 49 10.16 7.29 -6.39
C GLY A 49 8.83 7.90 -5.96
N TYR A 50 8.53 7.69 -4.68
CA TYR A 50 7.36 8.23 -4.02
C TYR A 50 7.75 9.09 -2.83
N ARG A 51 6.98 10.15 -2.59
CA ARG A 51 6.97 10.84 -1.30
C ARG A 51 6.10 10.02 -0.34
N VAL A 52 6.67 9.60 0.78
CA VAL A 52 6.04 8.64 1.69
C VAL A 52 6.07 9.14 3.12
N TYR A 53 4.95 9.04 3.82
CA TYR A 53 4.85 9.24 5.27
C TYR A 53 4.88 7.90 6.00
N TYR A 54 5.87 7.72 6.87
CA TYR A 54 6.07 6.49 7.65
C TYR A 54 5.38 6.62 9.01
N PHE A 55 4.40 5.74 9.30
CA PHE A 55 3.63 5.81 10.54
C PHE A 55 4.49 5.58 11.78
N ARG A 56 5.48 4.67 11.71
CA ARG A 56 6.30 4.24 12.86
C ARG A 56 7.09 5.38 13.50
N ASN A 57 7.70 6.22 12.68
CA ASN A 57 8.60 7.30 13.09
C ASN A 57 8.01 8.69 12.83
N LYS A 58 6.76 8.76 12.35
CA LYS A 58 6.01 9.99 12.08
C LYS A 58 6.79 10.98 11.21
N ASN A 59 7.44 10.48 10.16
CA ASN A 59 8.23 11.31 9.26
C ASN A 59 7.88 11.10 7.80
N THR A 60 8.22 12.11 6.99
CA THR A 60 8.05 12.06 5.53
C THR A 60 9.41 12.04 4.86
N CYS A 61 9.64 11.07 3.98
CA CYS A 61 10.82 11.06 3.12
C CYS A 61 10.52 10.41 1.76
N ASP A 62 11.50 10.46 0.87
CA ASP A 62 11.38 9.85 -0.45
C ASP A 62 11.80 8.38 -0.38
N ALA A 63 11.04 7.52 -1.06
CA ALA A 63 11.33 6.09 -1.20
C ALA A 63 11.37 5.74 -2.69
N LYS A 64 12.43 5.05 -3.12
CA LYS A 64 12.51 4.51 -4.50
C LYS A 64 11.42 3.44 -4.71
N VAL A 65 10.93 3.31 -5.94
CA VAL A 65 9.90 2.34 -6.30
C VAL A 65 10.27 0.90 -5.94
N GLU A 66 11.53 0.51 -6.14
CA GLU A 66 12.10 -0.81 -5.78
C GLU A 66 12.06 -1.14 -4.28
N ASN A 67 11.77 -0.15 -3.43
CA ASN A 67 11.72 -0.27 -1.98
C ASN A 67 10.28 -0.18 -1.44
N VAL A 68 9.29 -0.35 -2.31
CA VAL A 68 7.87 -0.20 -2.02
C VAL A 68 7.08 -1.41 -2.50
N ILE A 69 6.12 -1.86 -1.69
CA ILE A 69 5.06 -2.79 -2.07
C ILE A 69 3.74 -2.05 -1.93
N SER A 70 3.07 -1.81 -3.06
CA SER A 70 1.81 -1.07 -3.14
C SER A 70 0.59 -1.94 -3.41
N ASP A 71 0.80 -3.16 -3.89
CA ASP A 71 -0.23 -4.16 -4.09
C ASP A 71 -0.08 -5.21 -2.98
N PHE A 72 -1.07 -5.29 -2.09
CA PHE A 72 -1.02 -6.20 -0.96
C PHE A 72 -1.33 -7.65 -1.35
N SER A 73 -1.86 -7.91 -2.56
CA SER A 73 -2.08 -9.27 -3.04
C SER A 73 -0.78 -10.07 -3.12
N PHE A 74 0.36 -9.40 -3.35
CA PHE A 74 1.71 -9.97 -3.33
C PHE A 74 2.15 -10.49 -1.96
N LEU A 75 1.39 -10.19 -0.90
CA LEU A 75 1.67 -10.65 0.45
C LEU A 75 0.87 -11.91 0.82
N ILE A 76 -0.10 -12.33 -0.01
CA ILE A 76 -0.84 -13.57 0.20
C ILE A 76 0.14 -14.75 0.12
N ASP A 77 0.02 -15.67 1.07
CA ASP A 77 0.89 -16.82 1.28
C ASP A 77 2.36 -16.49 1.62
N GLU A 78 2.65 -15.24 1.96
CA GLU A 78 3.98 -14.81 2.39
C GLU A 78 4.10 -14.72 3.92
N GLU A 79 5.30 -15.03 4.42
CA GLU A 79 5.63 -14.86 5.83
C GLU A 79 5.86 -13.38 6.17
N VAL A 80 5.11 -12.88 7.15
CA VAL A 80 5.22 -11.51 7.67
C VAL A 80 5.51 -11.50 9.16
N SER A 81 5.97 -10.35 9.67
CA SER A 81 6.08 -10.07 11.10
C SER A 81 4.90 -9.21 11.54
N PHE A 82 4.37 -9.43 12.73
CA PHE A 82 3.25 -8.64 13.23
C PHE A 82 3.26 -8.49 14.75
N LYS A 83 2.55 -7.48 15.26
CA LYS A 83 2.38 -7.23 16.68
C LYS A 83 1.02 -7.73 17.17
N CYS A 84 1.04 -8.62 18.16
CA CYS A 84 -0.12 -9.13 18.89
C CYS A 84 0.41 -9.77 20.17
N ASP A 85 0.26 -9.10 21.31
CA ASP A 85 0.87 -9.53 22.59
C ASP A 85 2.37 -9.85 22.45
N GLY A 86 3.11 -8.92 21.83
CA GLY A 86 4.51 -9.10 21.42
C GLY A 86 4.67 -9.26 19.91
N VAL A 87 5.89 -9.55 19.48
CA VAL A 87 6.22 -9.74 18.06
C VAL A 87 6.05 -11.22 17.69
N LYS A 88 5.25 -11.48 16.67
CA LYS A 88 5.00 -12.82 16.10
C LYS A 88 5.33 -12.84 14.61
N LYS A 89 5.41 -14.05 14.06
CA LYS A 89 5.52 -14.30 12.62
C LYS A 89 4.39 -15.23 12.19
N GLY A 90 3.99 -15.13 10.93
CA GLY A 90 2.98 -16.00 10.35
C GLY A 90 2.78 -15.72 8.87
N ILE A 91 1.95 -16.53 8.24
CA ILE A 91 1.66 -16.47 6.81
C ILE A 91 0.33 -15.75 6.60
N ILE A 92 0.29 -14.72 5.74
CA ILE A 92 -0.98 -14.08 5.38
C ILE A 92 -1.79 -15.04 4.51
N ARG A 93 -3.07 -15.25 4.86
CA ARG A 93 -4.00 -16.08 4.08
C ARG A 93 -5.07 -15.28 3.37
N ARG A 94 -5.44 -14.13 3.93
CA ARG A 94 -6.48 -13.26 3.39
C ARG A 94 -6.24 -11.83 3.81
N ILE A 95 -6.61 -10.89 2.94
CA ILE A 95 -6.57 -9.45 3.21
C ILE A 95 -7.98 -8.92 2.99
N GLU A 96 -8.45 -8.08 3.91
CA GLU A 96 -9.77 -7.46 3.85
C GLU A 96 -9.61 -5.94 3.79
N GLU A 97 -9.90 -5.37 2.62
CA GLU A 97 -9.76 -3.93 2.31
C GLU A 97 -11.10 -3.18 2.34
N LYS A 98 -12.13 -3.75 2.98
CA LYS A 98 -13.47 -3.12 3.07
C LYS A 98 -13.48 -1.82 3.89
N ASN A 99 -12.43 -1.57 4.67
CA ASN A 99 -12.27 -0.40 5.51
C ASN A 99 -11.12 0.47 5.00
N VAL A 100 -11.06 1.73 5.46
CA VAL A 100 -9.96 2.66 5.17
C VAL A 100 -8.59 2.07 5.54
N VAL A 101 -8.55 1.23 6.58
CA VAL A 101 -7.36 0.51 7.04
C VAL A 101 -7.57 -1.00 6.86
N PRO A 102 -6.74 -1.68 6.04
CA PRO A 102 -6.87 -3.11 5.79
C PRO A 102 -6.66 -3.96 7.04
N HIS A 103 -7.32 -5.12 7.05
CA HIS A 103 -7.04 -6.20 8.00
C HIS A 103 -6.37 -7.38 7.31
N PHE A 104 -5.37 -7.94 7.97
CA PHE A 104 -4.62 -9.11 7.52
C PHE A 104 -5.01 -10.31 8.38
N PHE A 105 -5.41 -11.40 7.74
CA PHE A 105 -5.68 -12.67 8.39
C PHE A 105 -4.43 -13.53 8.28
N ILE A 106 -3.75 -13.73 9.40
CA ILE A 106 -2.41 -14.33 9.46
C ILE A 106 -2.47 -15.64 10.24
N THR A 107 -1.99 -16.72 9.66
CA THR A 107 -1.82 -18.01 10.33
C THR A 107 -0.43 -18.06 10.99
N GLY A 108 -0.39 -18.14 12.32
CA GLY A 108 0.84 -18.25 13.10
C GLY A 108 1.15 -19.68 13.55
N HIS A 109 1.99 -19.82 14.57
CA HIS A 109 2.35 -21.10 15.19
C HIS A 109 1.10 -21.88 15.69
N LYS A 110 1.12 -23.21 15.55
CA LYS A 110 -0.02 -24.11 15.83
C LYS A 110 -1.30 -23.79 15.03
N ASN A 111 -1.15 -23.25 13.81
CA ASN A 111 -2.25 -22.89 12.91
C ASN A 111 -3.28 -21.91 13.50
N LYS A 112 -2.91 -21.15 14.55
CA LYS A 112 -3.78 -20.13 15.12
C LYS A 112 -3.94 -18.98 14.11
N LEU A 113 -5.19 -18.62 13.82
CA LEU A 113 -5.53 -17.49 12.96
C LEU A 113 -5.61 -16.20 13.76
N TYR A 114 -4.98 -15.14 13.27
CA TYR A 114 -4.99 -13.80 13.84
C TYR A 114 -5.59 -12.83 12.83
N LYS A 115 -6.47 -11.93 13.30
CA LYS A 115 -6.92 -10.76 12.53
C LYS A 115 -6.13 -9.56 13.00
N VAL A 116 -5.28 -9.00 12.14
CA VAL A 116 -4.30 -7.97 12.50
C VAL A 116 -4.50 -6.73 11.64
N LEU A 117 -4.43 -5.55 12.26
CA LEU A 117 -4.51 -4.29 11.53
C LEU A 117 -3.23 -4.02 10.74
N TYR A 118 -3.38 -3.37 9.59
CA TYR A 118 -2.27 -2.97 8.72
C TYR A 118 -1.09 -2.32 9.46
N ASN A 119 -1.35 -1.42 10.41
CA ASN A 119 -0.30 -0.71 11.15
C ASN A 119 0.57 -1.61 12.04
N ASP A 120 0.08 -2.81 12.35
CA ASP A 120 0.77 -3.78 13.21
C ASP A 120 1.49 -4.87 12.41
N VAL A 121 1.34 -4.89 11.09
CA VAL A 121 2.04 -5.81 10.18
C VAL A 121 3.27 -5.12 9.61
N TYR A 122 4.38 -5.84 9.46
CA TYR A 122 5.59 -5.35 8.80
C TYR A 122 6.44 -6.50 8.27
N LEU A 123 7.37 -6.21 7.36
CA LEU A 123 8.31 -7.20 6.86
C LEU A 123 9.67 -6.90 7.46
N ASN A 124 10.20 -7.84 8.25
CA ASN A 124 11.57 -7.69 8.74
C ASN A 124 12.56 -7.67 7.57
N GLN A 125 13.82 -7.32 7.84
CA GLN A 125 14.83 -7.14 6.80
C GLN A 125 14.97 -8.33 5.83
N ARG A 126 14.92 -9.56 6.35
CA ARG A 126 15.03 -10.78 5.53
C ARG A 126 13.79 -10.96 4.63
N GLN A 127 12.60 -10.84 5.21
CA GLN A 127 11.33 -10.92 4.49
C GLN A 127 11.23 -9.84 3.40
N ALA A 128 11.56 -8.59 3.74
CA ALA A 128 11.56 -7.47 2.81
C ALA A 128 12.50 -7.69 1.63
N ARG A 129 13.73 -8.17 1.88
CA ARG A 129 14.69 -8.47 0.81
C ARG A 129 14.18 -9.56 -0.12
N TYR A 130 13.61 -10.63 0.42
CA TYR A 130 13.05 -11.73 -0.36
C TYR A 130 11.92 -11.25 -1.26
N LEU A 131 10.92 -10.56 -0.69
CA LEU A 131 9.74 -10.13 -1.43
C LEU A 131 10.06 -9.08 -2.48
N LEU A 132 10.85 -8.06 -2.14
CA LEU A 132 11.24 -7.06 -3.13
C LEU A 132 12.00 -7.71 -4.28
N LYS A 133 12.92 -8.65 -4.03
CA LYS A 133 13.59 -9.39 -5.11
C LYS A 133 12.59 -10.22 -5.94
N LYS A 134 11.67 -10.94 -5.28
CA LYS A 134 10.67 -11.81 -5.94
C LYS A 134 9.76 -11.03 -6.88
N TYR A 135 9.35 -9.82 -6.48
CA TYR A 135 8.38 -9.00 -7.22
C TYR A 135 9.04 -7.94 -8.11
N SER A 136 10.30 -7.54 -7.87
CA SER A 136 11.04 -6.70 -8.81
C SER A 136 11.29 -7.40 -10.15
N VAL A 137 11.49 -8.72 -10.16
CA VAL A 137 11.73 -9.49 -11.40
C VAL A 137 10.47 -9.59 -12.26
N LYS A 138 9.28 -9.56 -11.67
CA LYS A 138 8.00 -9.66 -12.40
C LYS A 138 7.63 -8.39 -13.19
N ASN A 139 8.34 -7.28 -13.00
CA ASN A 139 8.13 -6.05 -13.75
C ASN A 139 9.08 -5.92 -14.97
N CYS A 140 9.91 -6.93 -15.26
CA CYS A 140 10.85 -6.90 -16.39
C CYS A 140 10.41 -7.71 -17.61
N ASP A 141 9.34 -8.51 -17.52
CA ASP A 141 8.91 -9.41 -18.60
C ASP A 141 7.56 -9.01 -19.21
N VAL A 142 7.42 -7.72 -19.57
CA VAL A 142 6.31 -7.23 -20.40
C VAL A 142 6.86 -6.22 -21.42
N ASP A 143 7.79 -6.66 -22.26
CA ASP A 143 7.93 -6.10 -23.61
C ASP A 143 6.86 -6.77 -24.49
N PHE A 144 5.63 -6.25 -24.43
CA PHE A 144 4.69 -6.43 -25.56
C PHE A 144 5.06 -5.40 -26.61
N ASN A 145 6.05 -5.72 -27.43
CA ASN A 145 6.29 -5.10 -28.73
C ASN A 145 6.86 -6.16 -29.68
N ASP A 146 6.02 -7.12 -30.03
CA ASP A 146 6.11 -7.85 -31.29
C ASP A 146 4.67 -7.91 -31.87
N PHE A 147 4.26 -6.78 -32.45
CA PHE A 147 3.22 -6.69 -33.47
C PHE A 147 3.76 -5.84 -34.63
#